data_AF-A0A453G2A9-F1
#
_entry.id   AF-A0A453G2A9-F1
#
_cell.length_a   1.000
_cell.length_b   1.000
_cell.length_c   1.000
_cell.angle_alpha   90.00
_cell.angle_beta   90.00
_cell.angle_gamma   90.00
#
_symmetry.space_group_name_H-M   'P 1'
#
loop_
_entity.id
_entity.type
_entity.pdbx_description
1 polymer ?
#
loop_
_entity_poly.entity_id
_entity_poly.type
_entity_poly.pdbx_seq_one_letter_code
_entity_poly.pdbx_strand_id
1 'polypeptide(L)'
;MQNGTMDLSSNNWAYKIGLEGEHYRLFKPDQGNNQRWRPQSEPPKHQPLTWYKVNVDVPQGDDPVGLDMQSMGKGLVWLNGNAIGRYWPRTSPTDDRCTPSCDYRGKFSPNKCRAGCGKPTQRWYHVPRSWFHPSGNTLVVFEEQGGDPTKITFSRRVATSVCSFVSENYPSIDLESWDKSISDENPLAAKVQLSCPKGKNISSIKFASFGDPSGTCRSYQQGSCHHPDSLSVVEKACLNINSCTVSLSDEGFGEDPCPGVTKTLAIEADCS
;
A
#
# COMPACT_ATOMS: atom_id res chain seq x y z
N MET A 1 37.07 -9.61 42.97
CA MET A 1 36.42 -10.31 41.84
C MET A 1 37.32 -10.09 40.63
N GLN A 2 37.89 -11.15 40.05
CA GLN A 2 38.78 -11.00 38.90
C GLN A 2 37.93 -10.64 37.67
N ASN A 3 38.12 -9.42 37.16
CA ASN A 3 37.62 -8.99 35.85
C ASN A 3 38.41 -9.74 34.76
N GLY A 4 37.98 -10.94 34.42
CA GLY A 4 38.53 -11.75 33.33
C GLY A 4 37.44 -12.15 32.34
N THR A 5 37.81 -12.29 31.07
CA THR A 5 36.93 -12.82 30.02
C THR A 5 36.70 -14.32 30.26
N MET A 6 35.44 -14.74 30.35
CA MET A 6 35.05 -16.14 30.47
C MET A 6 34.55 -16.65 29.11
N ASP A 7 35.19 -17.70 28.59
CA ASP A 7 34.69 -18.41 27.42
C ASP A 7 33.61 -19.43 27.84
N LEU A 8 32.43 -19.35 27.21
CA LEU A 8 31.29 -20.22 27.47
C LEU A 8 31.06 -21.23 26.32
N SER A 9 31.88 -21.22 25.28
CA SER A 9 31.67 -22.00 24.05
C SER A 9 31.72 -23.52 24.28
N SER A 10 32.52 -23.98 25.24
CA SER A 10 32.69 -25.40 25.60
C SER A 10 31.79 -25.86 26.75
N ASN A 11 30.91 -24.99 27.26
CA ASN A 11 29.96 -25.35 28.30
C ASN A 11 28.85 -26.27 27.76
N ASN A 12 28.11 -26.91 28.67
CA ASN A 12 26.92 -27.67 28.29
C ASN A 12 25.78 -26.72 27.87
N TRP A 13 25.37 -26.78 26.61
CA TRP A 13 24.26 -26.01 26.06
C TRP A 13 23.03 -26.90 25.84
N ALA A 14 21.86 -26.41 26.26
CA ALA A 14 20.57 -27.03 25.98
C ALA A 14 19.85 -26.26 24.86
N TYR A 15 19.23 -26.99 23.94
CA TYR A 15 18.53 -26.42 22.80
C TYR A 15 17.04 -26.74 22.89
N LYS A 16 16.19 -25.73 22.68
CA LYS A 16 14.74 -25.88 22.52
C LYS A 16 14.35 -25.24 21.19
N ILE A 17 13.85 -26.06 20.27
CA ILE A 17 13.43 -25.61 18.95
C ILE A 17 12.02 -25.04 19.06
N GLY A 18 11.84 -23.81 18.56
CA GLY A 18 10.54 -23.13 18.52
C GLY A 18 10.02 -22.72 19.89
N LEU A 19 8.77 -22.25 19.90
CA LEU A 19 8.09 -21.74 21.08
C LEU A 19 7.11 -22.77 21.62
N GLU A 20 6.87 -22.72 22.94
CA GLU A 20 5.90 -23.61 23.57
C GLU A 20 4.48 -23.43 22.99
N GLY A 21 4.09 -22.18 22.67
CA GLY A 21 2.82 -21.90 22.02
C GLY A 21 2.71 -22.46 20.59
N GLU A 22 3.83 -22.60 19.87
CA GLU A 22 3.86 -23.27 18.56
C GLU A 22 3.72 -24.78 18.72
N HIS A 23 4.41 -25.37 19.70
CA HIS A 23 4.29 -26.80 20.02
C HIS A 23 2.84 -27.20 20.34
N TYR A 24 2.15 -26.39 21.16
CA TYR A 24 0.73 -26.60 21.48
C TYR A 24 -0.24 -26.06 20.41
N ARG A 25 0.27 -25.51 19.31
CA ARG A 25 -0.53 -24.99 18.17
C ARG A 25 -1.60 -23.99 18.61
N LEU A 26 -1.24 -23.05 19.49
CA LEU A 26 -2.17 -22.05 20.06
C LEU A 26 -2.85 -21.17 19.00
N PHE A 27 -2.27 -21.08 17.80
CA PHE A 27 -2.82 -20.37 16.65
C PHE A 27 -4.02 -21.06 15.98
N LYS A 28 -4.33 -22.33 16.30
CA LYS A 28 -5.49 -23.04 15.72
C LYS A 28 -6.81 -22.58 16.36
N PRO A 29 -7.91 -22.46 15.59
CA PRO A 29 -9.19 -21.96 16.08
C PRO A 29 -9.86 -22.93 17.07
N ASP A 30 -9.85 -24.23 16.78
CA ASP A 30 -10.56 -25.27 17.54
C ASP A 30 -9.71 -25.86 18.67
N GLN A 31 -9.38 -25.04 19.66
CA GLN A 31 -8.62 -25.48 20.84
C GLN A 31 -9.52 -25.74 22.07
N GLY A 32 -10.84 -25.61 21.95
CA GLY A 32 -11.78 -25.83 23.06
C GLY A 32 -11.43 -25.03 24.32
N ASN A 33 -11.68 -25.62 25.49
CA ASN A 33 -11.35 -25.06 26.80
C ASN A 33 -9.86 -25.25 27.13
N ASN A 34 -8.97 -24.70 26.28
CA ASN A 34 -7.52 -24.79 26.52
C ASN A 34 -7.14 -23.94 27.74
N GLN A 35 -6.82 -24.62 28.84
CA GLN A 35 -6.50 -24.04 30.15
C GLN A 35 -5.28 -23.10 30.15
N ARG A 36 -4.52 -23.02 29.04
CA ARG A 36 -3.39 -22.08 28.88
C ARG A 36 -3.85 -20.65 28.61
N TRP A 37 -5.06 -20.46 28.08
CA TRP A 37 -5.64 -19.14 27.94
C TRP A 37 -6.23 -18.69 29.27
N ARG A 38 -5.83 -17.50 29.70
CA ARG A 38 -6.40 -16.84 30.88
C ARG A 38 -7.25 -15.67 30.41
N PRO A 39 -8.58 -15.75 30.51
CA PRO A 39 -9.45 -14.61 30.21
C PRO A 39 -9.07 -13.44 31.12
N GLN A 40 -8.82 -12.27 30.54
CA GLN A 40 -8.52 -11.05 31.27
C GLN A 40 -9.28 -9.89 30.64
N SER A 41 -9.83 -9.01 31.46
CA SER A 41 -10.47 -7.77 31.01
C SER A 41 -9.45 -6.83 30.35
N GLU A 42 -8.23 -6.79 30.90
CA GLU A 42 -7.10 -6.10 30.31
C GLU A 42 -5.95 -7.09 30.07
N PRO A 43 -5.54 -7.31 28.80
CA PRO A 43 -4.40 -8.16 28.50
C PRO A 43 -3.09 -7.49 28.95
N PRO A 44 -2.05 -8.28 29.27
CA PRO A 44 -0.74 -7.74 29.62
C PRO A 44 -0.17 -6.93 28.47
N LYS A 45 0.42 -5.77 28.78
CA LYS A 45 1.04 -4.86 27.82
C LYS A 45 2.55 -4.85 28.01
N HIS A 46 3.28 -4.62 26.92
CA HIS A 46 4.74 -4.51 26.92
C HIS A 46 5.46 -5.72 27.54
N GLN A 47 4.82 -6.90 27.47
CA GLN A 47 5.42 -8.16 27.90
C GLN A 47 5.96 -8.92 26.70
N PRO A 48 7.25 -9.32 26.71
CA PRO A 48 7.80 -10.15 25.66
C PRO A 48 7.23 -11.57 25.71
N LEU A 49 7.34 -12.29 24.60
CA LEU A 49 6.92 -13.69 24.45
C LEU A 49 5.47 -13.98 24.89
N THR A 50 4.55 -13.08 24.57
CA THR A 50 3.14 -13.17 24.98
C THR A 50 2.25 -13.62 23.83
N TRP A 51 1.27 -14.49 24.13
CA TRP A 51 0.23 -14.90 23.20
C TRP A 51 -1.07 -14.21 23.56
N TYR A 52 -1.75 -13.63 22.56
CA TYR A 52 -3.07 -13.02 22.68
C TYR A 52 -4.05 -13.74 21.77
N LYS A 53 -5.30 -13.86 22.22
CA LYS A 53 -6.41 -14.41 21.46
C LYS A 53 -7.66 -13.57 21.71
N VAL A 54 -8.38 -13.25 20.65
CA VAL A 54 -9.62 -12.49 20.73
C VAL A 54 -10.58 -12.92 19.62
N ASN A 55 -11.88 -12.88 19.91
CA ASN A 55 -12.91 -13.07 18.91
C ASN A 55 -13.16 -11.75 18.21
N VAL A 56 -13.25 -11.76 16.88
CA VAL A 56 -13.41 -10.55 16.08
C VAL A 56 -14.57 -10.69 15.09
N ASP A 57 -15.22 -9.57 14.82
CA ASP A 57 -16.23 -9.49 13.77
C ASP A 57 -15.57 -9.22 12.42
N VAL A 58 -16.23 -9.65 11.35
CA VAL A 58 -15.80 -9.32 10.00
C VAL A 58 -15.98 -7.81 9.76
N PRO A 59 -14.95 -7.08 9.28
CA PRO A 59 -15.11 -5.66 8.98
C PRO A 59 -16.20 -5.44 7.93
N GLN A 60 -16.98 -4.36 8.04
CA GLN A 60 -18.05 -4.06 7.08
C GLN A 60 -17.52 -3.75 5.67
N GLY A 61 -18.34 -4.01 4.65
CA GLY A 61 -18.05 -3.75 3.24
C GLY A 61 -17.02 -4.68 2.59
N ASP A 62 -16.72 -4.43 1.31
CA ASP A 62 -15.90 -5.33 0.47
C ASP A 62 -14.46 -4.85 0.25
N ASP A 63 -14.07 -3.68 0.77
CA ASP A 63 -12.72 -3.15 0.58
C ASP A 63 -11.65 -4.09 1.16
N PRO A 64 -10.42 -4.13 0.60
CA PRO A 64 -9.32 -4.87 1.20
C PRO A 64 -9.07 -4.44 2.66
N VAL A 65 -8.73 -5.40 3.51
CA VAL A 65 -8.50 -5.17 4.94
C VAL A 65 -7.04 -5.37 5.30
N GLY A 66 -6.52 -4.51 6.16
CA GLY A 66 -5.24 -4.70 6.82
C GLY A 66 -5.39 -4.59 8.34
N LEU A 67 -4.56 -5.33 9.07
CA LEU A 67 -4.44 -5.22 10.52
C LEU A 67 -3.42 -4.11 10.84
N ASP A 68 -3.83 -3.07 11.56
CA ASP A 68 -2.95 -2.02 12.05
C ASP A 68 -2.21 -2.50 13.30
N MET A 69 -0.91 -2.75 13.13
CA MET A 69 -0.06 -3.29 14.19
C MET A 69 0.88 -2.22 14.77
N GLN A 70 0.65 -0.93 14.53
CA GLN A 70 1.56 0.14 14.97
C GLN A 70 1.87 0.13 16.48
N SER A 71 0.93 -0.35 17.31
CA SER A 71 1.10 -0.44 18.76
C SER A 71 1.87 -1.68 19.24
N MET A 72 2.27 -2.55 18.32
CA MET A 72 2.90 -3.84 18.61
C MET A 72 4.40 -3.82 18.31
N GLY A 73 5.13 -4.82 18.81
CA GLY A 73 6.59 -4.92 18.69
C GLY A 73 7.00 -5.76 17.47
N LYS A 74 7.09 -7.07 17.65
CA LYS A 74 7.47 -8.03 16.60
C LYS A 74 6.77 -9.34 16.85
N GLY A 75 6.34 -10.04 15.81
CA GLY A 75 5.75 -11.35 16.03
C GLY A 75 5.06 -11.95 14.84
N LEU A 76 4.04 -12.76 15.13
CA LEU A 76 3.25 -13.51 14.15
C LEU A 76 1.77 -13.31 14.43
N VAL A 77 0.95 -13.29 13.38
CA VAL A 77 -0.51 -13.19 13.50
C VAL A 77 -1.20 -14.27 12.67
N TRP A 78 -2.30 -14.79 13.21
CA TRP A 78 -3.18 -15.73 12.55
C TRP A 78 -4.65 -15.30 12.65
N LEU A 79 -5.41 -15.52 11.59
CA LEU A 79 -6.87 -15.42 11.58
C LEU A 79 -7.45 -16.80 11.25
N ASN A 80 -8.28 -17.34 12.14
CA ASN A 80 -8.90 -18.66 11.98
C ASN A 80 -7.88 -19.77 11.67
N GLY A 81 -6.68 -19.67 12.24
CA GLY A 81 -5.57 -20.61 12.00
C GLY A 81 -4.76 -20.38 10.72
N ASN A 82 -5.15 -19.44 9.86
CA ASN A 82 -4.39 -19.03 8.68
C ASN A 82 -3.37 -17.96 9.08
N ALA A 83 -2.09 -18.17 8.73
CA ALA A 83 -1.03 -17.23 9.06
C ALA A 83 -1.13 -15.98 8.18
N ILE A 84 -1.41 -14.83 8.78
CA ILE A 84 -1.33 -13.52 8.12
C ILE A 84 0.14 -13.22 7.79
N GLY A 85 1.04 -13.58 8.71
CA GLY A 85 2.48 -13.48 8.50
C GLY A 85 3.20 -12.91 9.71
N ARG A 86 4.47 -12.57 9.48
CA ARG A 86 5.30 -11.86 10.47
C ARG A 86 4.95 -10.38 10.46
N TYR A 87 4.87 -9.78 11.64
CA TYR A 87 4.82 -8.33 11.78
C TYR A 87 6.08 -7.80 12.45
N TRP A 88 6.53 -6.64 11.97
CA TRP A 88 7.61 -5.88 12.57
C TRP A 88 7.54 -4.40 12.14
N PRO A 89 6.63 -3.60 12.73
CA PRO A 89 6.41 -2.18 12.41
C PRO A 89 7.53 -1.26 12.91
N ARG A 90 8.80 -1.58 12.61
CA ARG A 90 9.93 -0.73 12.98
C ARG A 90 9.86 0.61 12.28
N THR A 91 10.05 1.69 13.01
CA THR A 91 10.23 3.01 12.40
C THR A 91 11.51 3.04 11.57
N SER A 92 11.41 3.40 10.30
CA SER A 92 12.56 3.65 9.44
C SER A 92 13.26 4.96 9.81
N PRO A 93 14.57 5.11 9.55
CA PRO A 93 15.25 6.39 9.70
C PRO A 93 14.61 7.48 8.83
N THR A 94 14.69 8.73 9.29
CA THR A 94 14.18 9.87 8.51
C THR A 94 15.07 10.22 7.32
N ASP A 95 16.36 9.86 7.39
CA ASP A 95 17.40 10.12 6.40
C ASP A 95 17.64 8.92 5.45
N ASP A 96 16.69 7.97 5.36
CA ASP A 96 16.81 6.74 4.57
C ASP A 96 16.60 6.94 3.05
N ARG A 97 17.19 8.01 2.49
CA ARG A 97 17.20 8.35 1.06
C ARG A 97 15.81 8.46 0.41
N CYS A 98 14.80 8.82 1.19
CA CYS A 98 13.51 9.18 0.60
C CYS A 98 13.62 10.50 -0.15
N THR A 99 12.94 10.59 -1.28
CA THR A 99 12.87 11.79 -2.08
C THR A 99 11.47 12.42 -1.97
N PRO A 100 11.35 13.76 -1.92
CA PRO A 100 10.05 14.43 -1.95
C PRO A 100 9.36 14.31 -3.32
N SER A 101 10.12 14.08 -4.39
CA SER A 101 9.61 13.93 -5.76
C SER A 101 10.30 12.78 -6.48
N CYS A 102 9.54 12.08 -7.33
CA CYS A 102 10.03 10.99 -8.16
C CYS A 102 9.67 11.29 -9.61
N ASP A 103 10.67 11.30 -10.49
CA ASP A 103 10.46 11.42 -11.93
C ASP A 103 10.68 10.04 -12.57
N TYR A 104 9.76 9.62 -13.43
CA TYR A 104 9.90 8.37 -14.17
C TYR A 104 11.07 8.43 -15.17
N ARG A 105 11.38 9.62 -15.70
CA ARG A 105 12.43 9.86 -16.71
C ARG A 105 13.83 9.69 -16.12
N GLY A 106 14.76 9.24 -16.94
CA GLY A 106 16.17 9.04 -16.55
C GLY A 106 16.43 7.73 -15.81
N LYS A 107 17.71 7.40 -15.60
CA LYS A 107 18.17 6.09 -15.11
C LYS A 107 17.50 5.70 -13.79
N PHE A 108 16.94 4.50 -13.75
CA PHE A 108 16.36 3.94 -12.54
C PHE A 108 17.45 3.54 -11.53
N SER A 109 17.15 3.74 -10.25
CA SER A 109 17.83 3.07 -9.15
C SER A 109 16.81 2.73 -8.06
N PRO A 110 17.04 1.70 -7.23
CA PRO A 110 16.09 1.32 -6.17
C PRO A 110 15.78 2.44 -5.17
N ASN A 111 16.66 3.43 -5.03
CA ASN A 111 16.47 4.57 -4.12
C ASN A 111 15.85 5.80 -4.79
N LYS A 112 15.66 5.78 -6.13
CA LYS A 112 15.21 6.95 -6.91
C LYS A 112 13.87 7.49 -6.44
N CYS A 113 12.96 6.61 -6.00
CA CYS A 113 11.57 6.93 -5.68
C CYS A 113 11.15 6.34 -4.33
N ARG A 114 12.09 6.22 -3.39
CA ARG A 114 11.81 5.67 -2.08
C ARG A 114 10.93 6.64 -1.27
N ALA A 115 9.95 6.09 -0.58
CA ALA A 115 8.99 6.83 0.25
C ALA A 115 8.82 6.15 1.62
N GLY A 116 8.17 6.85 2.57
CA GLY A 116 7.84 6.29 3.88
C GLY A 116 8.96 6.37 4.94
N CYS A 117 9.96 7.24 4.77
CA CYS A 117 10.97 7.51 5.79
C CYS A 117 10.35 8.07 7.07
N GLY A 118 10.90 7.71 8.24
CA GLY A 118 10.36 8.10 9.54
C GLY A 118 9.01 7.46 9.90
N LYS A 119 8.53 6.48 9.12
CA LYS A 119 7.28 5.74 9.36
C LYS A 119 7.60 4.27 9.64
N PRO A 120 6.65 3.50 10.21
CA PRO A 120 6.81 2.06 10.32
C PRO A 120 7.07 1.44 8.93
N THR A 121 8.10 0.60 8.81
CA THR A 121 8.48 -0.12 7.58
C THR A 121 7.29 -0.88 6.99
N GLN A 122 6.45 -1.44 7.86
CA GLN A 122 5.12 -1.93 7.53
C GLN A 122 4.19 -1.77 8.73
N ARG A 123 3.19 -0.90 8.59
CA ARG A 123 2.16 -0.68 9.62
C ARG A 123 0.96 -1.63 9.48
N TRP A 124 0.49 -1.80 8.25
CA TRP A 124 -0.68 -2.60 7.94
C TRP A 124 -0.30 -3.97 7.36
N TYR A 125 -0.91 -5.01 7.88
CA TYR A 125 -0.69 -6.40 7.47
C TYR A 125 -1.95 -6.93 6.79
N HIS A 126 -1.86 -7.22 5.49
CA HIS A 126 -3.01 -7.58 4.66
C HIS A 126 -3.71 -8.85 5.19
N VAL A 127 -5.04 -8.78 5.30
CA VAL A 127 -5.89 -9.90 5.73
C VAL A 127 -6.88 -10.21 4.60
N PRO A 128 -6.74 -11.37 3.92
CA PRO A 128 -7.66 -11.76 2.87
C PRO A 128 -9.10 -11.84 3.39
N ARG A 129 -10.03 -11.20 2.69
CA ARG A 129 -11.46 -11.20 3.04
C ARG A 129 -12.04 -12.61 3.13
N SER A 130 -11.59 -13.52 2.26
CA SER A 130 -12.02 -14.92 2.21
C SER A 130 -11.62 -15.74 3.43
N TRP A 131 -10.75 -15.23 4.31
CA TRP A 131 -10.38 -15.92 5.55
C TRP A 131 -11.34 -15.64 6.71
N PHE A 132 -12.22 -14.64 6.57
CA PHE A 132 -13.28 -14.39 7.54
C PHE A 132 -14.46 -15.32 7.31
N HIS A 133 -14.96 -15.89 8.39
CA HIS A 133 -16.29 -16.49 8.49
C HIS A 133 -17.33 -15.40 8.79
N PRO A 134 -18.63 -15.65 8.50
CA PRO A 134 -19.70 -14.71 8.85
C PRO A 134 -19.75 -14.34 10.34
N SER A 135 -19.35 -15.27 11.22
CA SER A 135 -19.26 -15.07 12.66
C SER A 135 -18.24 -16.03 13.27
N GLY A 136 -17.81 -15.77 14.51
CA GLY A 136 -16.94 -16.69 15.25
C GLY A 136 -15.47 -16.66 14.81
N ASN A 137 -15.00 -15.54 14.23
CA ASN A 137 -13.60 -15.43 13.85
C ASN A 137 -12.71 -15.28 15.07
N THR A 138 -11.56 -15.94 15.03
CA THR A 138 -10.54 -15.88 16.08
C THR A 138 -9.26 -15.28 15.52
N LEU A 139 -8.81 -14.18 16.12
CA LEU A 139 -7.50 -13.59 15.89
C LEU A 139 -6.54 -14.06 16.98
N VAL A 140 -5.39 -14.61 16.58
CA VAL A 140 -4.31 -15.00 17.50
C VAL A 140 -3.06 -14.21 17.13
N VAL A 141 -2.41 -13.62 18.14
CA VAL A 141 -1.18 -12.84 17.99
C VAL A 141 -0.12 -13.43 18.92
N PHE A 142 1.05 -13.72 18.40
CA PHE A 142 2.25 -13.93 19.21
C PHE A 142 3.09 -12.66 19.15
N GLU A 143 3.41 -12.07 20.31
CA GLU A 143 4.24 -10.88 20.49
C GLU A 143 5.58 -11.26 21.14
N GLU A 144 6.67 -10.99 20.42
CA GLU A 144 8.04 -11.36 20.79
C GLU A 144 8.70 -10.30 21.68
N GLN A 145 8.47 -9.01 21.43
CA GLN A 145 9.19 -7.91 22.09
C GLN A 145 8.35 -7.21 23.16
N GLY A 146 7.05 -7.06 22.91
CA GLY A 146 6.10 -6.39 23.79
C GLY A 146 5.39 -5.24 23.07
N GLY A 147 4.08 -5.15 23.26
CA GLY A 147 3.21 -4.15 22.62
C GLY A 147 1.94 -3.89 23.42
N ASP A 148 1.06 -3.06 22.86
CA ASP A 148 -0.27 -2.80 23.40
C ASP A 148 -1.34 -3.40 22.47
N PRO A 149 -1.85 -4.61 22.78
CA PRO A 149 -2.81 -5.32 21.92
C PRO A 149 -4.19 -4.64 21.90
N THR A 150 -4.52 -3.77 22.86
CA THR A 150 -5.84 -3.11 22.91
C THR A 150 -5.99 -2.02 21.84
N LYS A 151 -4.90 -1.67 21.15
CA LYS A 151 -4.87 -0.67 20.07
C LYS A 151 -4.83 -1.29 18.68
N ILE A 152 -4.78 -2.63 18.58
CA ILE A 152 -4.85 -3.32 17.28
C ILE A 152 -6.24 -3.08 16.70
N THR A 153 -6.30 -2.66 15.44
CA THR A 153 -7.57 -2.43 14.72
C THR A 153 -7.50 -2.97 13.30
N PHE A 154 -8.66 -3.36 12.76
CA PHE A 154 -8.80 -3.59 11.33
C PHE A 154 -9.00 -2.26 10.60
N SER A 155 -8.19 -2.02 9.58
CA SER A 155 -8.28 -0.88 8.68
C SER A 155 -8.78 -1.32 7.31
N ARG A 156 -9.70 -0.56 6.72
CA ARG A 156 -10.16 -0.73 5.33
C ARG A 156 -9.29 0.12 4.41
N ARG A 157 -8.81 -0.47 3.31
CA ARG A 157 -8.10 0.27 2.26
C ARG A 157 -9.11 0.78 1.23
N VAL A 158 -9.51 2.05 1.38
CA VAL A 158 -10.43 2.72 0.45
C VAL A 158 -9.62 3.64 -0.46
N ALA A 159 -9.67 3.39 -1.77
CA ALA A 159 -9.25 4.39 -2.76
C ALA A 159 -10.48 5.20 -3.17
N THR A 160 -10.53 6.46 -2.75
CA THR A 160 -11.61 7.41 -3.05
C THR A 160 -11.26 8.35 -4.19
N SER A 161 -9.98 8.44 -4.56
CA SER A 161 -9.50 9.33 -5.61
C SER A 161 -8.37 8.65 -6.37
N VAL A 162 -8.35 8.87 -7.68
CA VAL A 162 -7.35 8.40 -8.63
C VAL A 162 -6.76 9.59 -9.37
N CYS A 163 -5.51 9.47 -9.77
CA CYS A 163 -4.77 10.57 -10.37
C CYS A 163 -3.77 10.06 -11.41
N SER A 164 -3.43 10.94 -12.34
CA SER A 164 -2.45 10.67 -13.39
C SER A 164 -1.68 11.94 -13.73
N PHE A 165 -0.42 11.77 -14.16
CA PHE A 165 0.47 12.83 -14.61
C PHE A 165 1.36 12.28 -15.74
N VAL A 166 0.93 12.48 -16.98
CA VAL A 166 1.57 11.88 -18.16
C VAL A 166 1.95 12.98 -19.14
N SER A 167 3.19 12.95 -19.61
CA SER A 167 3.72 13.90 -20.59
C SER A 167 3.60 13.32 -22.01
N GLU A 168 3.51 14.18 -23.03
CA GLU A 168 3.42 13.76 -24.44
C GLU A 168 4.58 12.86 -24.88
N ASN A 169 5.75 13.05 -24.27
CA ASN A 169 6.93 12.22 -24.51
C ASN A 169 6.95 10.90 -23.71
N TYR A 170 5.85 10.56 -23.02
CA TYR A 170 5.74 9.29 -22.32
C TYR A 170 5.76 8.15 -23.35
N PRO A 171 6.65 7.15 -23.20
CA PRO A 171 6.78 6.08 -24.17
C PRO A 171 5.53 5.19 -24.13
N SER A 172 4.75 5.25 -25.20
CA SER A 172 3.60 4.40 -25.52
C SER A 172 4.08 3.08 -26.14
N ILE A 173 4.91 2.34 -25.41
CA ILE A 173 5.44 1.08 -25.90
C ILE A 173 4.41 -0.02 -25.67
N ASP A 174 3.96 -0.65 -26.76
CA ASP A 174 3.32 -1.96 -26.68
C ASP A 174 4.40 -3.01 -26.42
N LEU A 175 4.45 -3.50 -25.18
CA LEU A 175 5.43 -4.51 -24.75
C LEU A 175 5.26 -5.86 -25.46
N GLU A 176 4.09 -6.12 -26.05
CA GLU A 176 3.85 -7.35 -26.83
C GLU A 176 4.37 -7.25 -28.27
N SER A 177 4.60 -6.03 -28.79
CA SER A 177 5.04 -5.77 -30.16
C SER A 177 6.51 -5.31 -30.24
N TRP A 178 7.37 -5.71 -29.30
CA TRP A 178 8.81 -5.44 -29.32
C TRP A 178 9.53 -6.20 -30.46
N ASP A 179 9.11 -5.91 -31.69
CA ASP A 179 9.87 -6.20 -32.88
C ASP A 179 10.85 -5.04 -33.11
N LYS A 180 12.13 -5.37 -33.19
CA LYS A 180 13.23 -4.41 -33.43
C LYS A 180 13.20 -3.81 -34.84
N SER A 181 12.18 -4.15 -35.64
CA SER A 181 12.00 -3.78 -37.03
C SER A 181 11.13 -2.54 -37.26
N ILE A 182 10.38 -2.07 -36.24
CA ILE A 182 9.54 -0.88 -36.38
C ILE A 182 10.44 0.35 -36.30
N SER A 183 10.77 0.89 -37.47
CA SER A 183 11.29 2.25 -37.62
C SER A 183 10.30 3.24 -37.01
N ASP A 184 10.83 4.16 -36.19
CA ASP A 184 10.16 5.30 -35.54
C ASP A 184 9.51 6.29 -36.54
N GLU A 185 8.58 5.84 -37.38
CA GLU A 185 7.86 6.73 -38.31
C GLU A 185 6.54 7.25 -37.75
N ASN A 186 6.06 6.75 -36.60
CA ASN A 186 5.00 7.39 -35.85
C ASN A 186 4.99 6.92 -34.38
N PRO A 187 5.57 7.67 -33.43
CA PRO A 187 5.41 7.32 -32.03
C PRO A 187 3.92 7.35 -31.68
N LEU A 188 3.40 6.24 -31.16
CA LEU A 188 2.03 6.19 -30.66
C LEU A 188 1.85 7.32 -29.63
N ALA A 189 0.70 7.97 -29.65
CA ALA A 189 0.46 9.04 -28.69
C ALA A 189 0.48 8.53 -27.25
N ALA A 190 1.04 9.33 -26.34
CA ALA A 190 0.94 9.08 -24.91
C ALA A 190 -0.53 9.04 -24.48
N LYS A 191 -0.87 8.12 -23.58
CA LYS A 191 -2.24 7.93 -23.10
C LYS A 191 -2.27 7.97 -21.58
N VAL A 192 -3.26 8.66 -21.03
CA VAL A 192 -3.61 8.59 -19.62
C VAL A 192 -4.65 7.50 -19.43
N GLN A 193 -4.39 6.56 -18.52
CA GLN A 193 -5.36 5.54 -18.10
C GLN A 193 -5.75 5.80 -16.65
N LEU A 194 -7.06 5.89 -16.39
CA LEU A 194 -7.62 5.98 -15.04
C LEU A 194 -8.54 4.78 -14.80
N SER A 195 -8.54 4.26 -13.58
CA SER A 195 -9.41 3.16 -13.18
C SER A 195 -9.76 3.26 -11.70
N CYS A 196 -11.05 3.27 -11.40
CA CYS A 196 -11.59 3.23 -10.05
C CYS A 196 -11.61 1.79 -9.50
N PRO A 197 -11.58 1.62 -8.16
CA PRO A 197 -11.74 0.31 -7.54
C PRO A 197 -13.02 -0.40 -8.00
N LYS A 198 -13.02 -1.73 -7.92
CA LYS A 198 -14.16 -2.57 -8.30
C LYS A 198 -15.46 -2.07 -7.65
N GLY A 199 -16.50 -1.90 -8.46
CA GLY A 199 -17.82 -1.47 -8.00
C GLY A 199 -17.99 0.03 -7.83
N LYS A 200 -16.97 0.83 -8.17
CA LYS A 200 -17.03 2.30 -8.18
C LYS A 200 -16.83 2.85 -9.58
N ASN A 201 -17.45 3.99 -9.85
CA ASN A 201 -17.23 4.75 -11.08
C ASN A 201 -16.56 6.08 -10.77
N ILE A 202 -15.95 6.69 -11.78
CA ILE A 202 -15.45 8.06 -11.67
C ILE A 202 -16.66 8.97 -11.51
N SER A 203 -16.79 9.58 -10.34
CA SER A 203 -17.96 10.37 -9.96
C SER A 203 -17.80 11.85 -10.26
N SER A 204 -16.56 12.34 -10.26
CA SER A 204 -16.23 13.73 -10.56
C SER A 204 -14.75 13.87 -10.93
N ILE A 205 -14.43 14.90 -11.73
CA ILE A 205 -13.07 15.31 -12.04
C ILE A 205 -12.76 16.53 -11.17
N LYS A 206 -11.79 16.39 -10.26
CA LYS A 206 -11.36 17.47 -9.35
C LYS A 206 -10.42 18.45 -10.01
N PHE A 207 -9.56 17.95 -10.89
CA PHE A 207 -8.55 18.72 -11.58
C PHE A 207 -8.24 18.07 -12.93
N ALA A 208 -8.10 18.89 -13.96
CA ALA A 208 -7.59 18.48 -15.25
C ALA A 208 -6.84 19.65 -15.87
N SER A 209 -5.60 19.43 -16.29
CA SER A 209 -4.81 20.44 -17.00
C SER A 209 -3.89 19.77 -18.00
N PHE A 210 -4.04 20.15 -19.27
CA PHE A 210 -3.11 19.82 -20.35
C PHE A 210 -2.26 21.06 -20.67
N GLY A 211 -0.94 20.95 -20.49
CA GLY A 211 -0.01 22.07 -20.63
C GLY A 211 1.23 21.86 -19.77
N ASP A 212 1.57 22.79 -18.89
CA ASP A 212 2.72 22.68 -17.97
C ASP A 212 2.31 22.56 -16.47
N PRO A 213 1.36 21.68 -16.09
CA PRO A 213 0.94 21.56 -14.71
C PRO A 213 2.08 21.11 -13.80
N SER A 214 1.99 21.44 -12.52
CA SER A 214 2.97 21.08 -11.50
C SER A 214 2.32 20.45 -10.27
N GLY A 215 3.14 19.93 -9.34
CA GLY A 215 2.70 19.29 -8.11
C GLY A 215 2.62 17.77 -8.20
N THR A 216 2.03 17.15 -7.17
CA THR A 216 1.81 15.70 -7.10
C THR A 216 0.33 15.41 -6.93
N CYS A 217 -0.06 14.15 -7.02
CA CYS A 217 -1.43 13.71 -6.83
C CYS A 217 -2.05 14.31 -5.55
N ARG A 218 -3.22 14.95 -5.67
CA ARG A 218 -3.93 15.74 -4.63
C ARG A 218 -3.39 17.15 -4.37
N SER A 219 -2.36 17.56 -5.07
CA SER A 219 -1.77 18.90 -4.96
C SER A 219 -1.40 19.46 -6.33
N TYR A 220 -2.09 19.02 -7.39
CA TYR A 220 -1.84 19.53 -8.73
C TYR A 220 -2.18 21.02 -8.81
N GLN A 221 -1.37 21.74 -9.57
CA GLN A 221 -1.55 23.16 -9.83
C GLN A 221 -1.48 23.39 -11.32
N GLN A 222 -2.38 24.24 -11.80
CA GLN A 222 -2.34 24.74 -13.17
C GLN A 222 -1.04 25.54 -13.37
N GLY A 223 -0.36 25.30 -14.49
CA GLY A 223 0.84 26.04 -14.86
C GLY A 223 0.54 27.29 -15.68
N SER A 224 1.57 27.83 -16.33
CA SER A 224 1.47 29.03 -17.17
C SER A 224 0.82 28.75 -18.53
N CYS A 225 0.99 27.54 -19.05
CA CYS A 225 0.29 26.99 -20.19
C CYS A 225 -0.80 26.02 -19.73
N HIS A 226 -2.02 26.26 -20.21
CA HIS A 226 -3.16 25.41 -19.92
C HIS A 226 -4.14 25.44 -21.11
N HIS A 227 -4.54 24.27 -21.58
CA HIS A 227 -5.62 24.15 -22.55
C HIS A 227 -6.97 24.36 -21.87
N PRO A 228 -7.80 25.35 -22.27
CA PRO A 228 -9.04 25.71 -21.57
C PRO A 228 -10.07 24.57 -21.50
N ASP A 229 -10.09 23.68 -22.50
CA ASP A 229 -11.01 22.53 -22.55
C ASP A 229 -10.50 21.30 -21.80
N SER A 230 -9.40 21.40 -21.03
CA SER A 230 -8.81 20.24 -20.35
C SER A 230 -9.83 19.48 -19.49
N LEU A 231 -10.68 20.21 -18.77
CA LEU A 231 -11.71 19.61 -17.93
C LEU A 231 -12.80 18.93 -18.74
N SER A 232 -13.33 19.59 -19.76
CA SER A 232 -14.46 19.08 -20.56
C SER A 232 -14.07 17.83 -21.37
N VAL A 233 -12.84 17.79 -21.90
CA VAL A 233 -12.30 16.60 -22.60
C VAL A 233 -12.24 15.41 -21.66
N VAL A 234 -11.70 15.60 -20.46
CA VAL A 234 -11.56 14.53 -19.46
C VAL A 234 -12.91 14.09 -18.92
N GLU A 235 -13.82 15.02 -18.61
CA GLU A 235 -15.19 14.70 -18.16
C GLU A 235 -15.94 13.87 -19.20
N LYS A 236 -15.88 14.28 -20.48
CA LYS A 236 -16.51 13.55 -21.58
C LYS A 236 -15.99 12.12 -21.70
N ALA A 237 -14.69 11.91 -21.46
CA ALA A 237 -14.05 10.61 -21.59
C ALA A 237 -14.22 9.71 -20.35
N CYS A 238 -14.29 10.30 -19.15
CA CYS A 238 -14.10 9.55 -17.90
C CYS A 238 -15.30 9.56 -16.94
N LEU A 239 -16.22 10.52 -17.05
CA LEU A 239 -17.29 10.64 -16.06
C LEU A 239 -18.27 9.46 -16.13
N ASN A 240 -18.71 8.97 -14.96
CA ASN A 240 -19.68 7.87 -14.78
C ASN A 240 -19.25 6.49 -15.30
N ILE A 241 -17.96 6.29 -15.62
CA ILE A 241 -17.43 4.98 -16.00
C ILE A 241 -16.32 4.52 -15.04
N ASN A 242 -16.10 3.20 -14.95
CA ASN A 242 -15.12 2.64 -14.03
C ASN A 242 -13.67 2.87 -14.49
N SER A 243 -13.42 2.82 -15.80
CA SER A 243 -12.10 3.04 -16.37
C SER A 243 -12.22 3.79 -17.69
N CYS A 244 -11.29 4.73 -17.91
CA CYS A 244 -11.23 5.56 -19.10
C CYS A 244 -9.78 5.69 -19.58
N THR A 245 -9.64 6.03 -20.87
CA THR A 245 -8.35 6.37 -21.47
C THR A 245 -8.50 7.70 -22.21
N VAL A 246 -7.53 8.61 -22.03
CA VAL A 246 -7.47 9.90 -22.74
C VAL A 246 -6.15 9.97 -23.50
N SER A 247 -6.17 10.13 -24.82
CA SER A 247 -4.95 10.30 -25.60
C SER A 247 -4.51 11.75 -25.54
N LEU A 248 -3.20 11.99 -25.45
CA LEU A 248 -2.63 13.33 -25.47
C LEU A 248 -2.53 13.90 -26.89
N SER A 249 -2.68 13.07 -27.93
CA SER A 249 -2.76 13.50 -29.32
C SER A 249 -4.19 13.60 -29.85
N ASP A 250 -5.21 13.38 -29.01
CA ASP A 250 -6.59 13.36 -29.48
C ASP A 250 -6.98 14.75 -30.03
N GLU A 251 -7.73 14.76 -31.13
CA GLU A 251 -8.38 15.97 -31.68
C GLU A 251 -9.26 16.70 -30.63
N GLY A 252 -9.57 16.03 -29.51
CA GLY A 252 -10.31 16.61 -28.39
C GLY A 252 -9.64 17.81 -27.74
N PHE A 253 -8.30 17.90 -27.77
CA PHE A 253 -7.57 19.08 -27.30
C PHE A 253 -7.32 20.11 -28.41
N GLY A 254 -7.75 19.86 -29.65
CA GLY A 254 -7.69 20.84 -30.73
C GLY A 254 -6.28 21.35 -31.05
N GLU A 255 -6.15 22.68 -31.13
CA GLU A 255 -4.89 23.36 -31.44
C GLU A 255 -3.92 23.36 -30.24
N ASP A 256 -2.62 23.40 -30.55
CA ASP A 256 -1.57 23.43 -29.54
C ASP A 256 -1.70 24.66 -28.63
N PRO A 257 -1.98 24.49 -27.31
CA PRO A 257 -2.16 25.61 -26.39
C PRO A 257 -0.87 26.39 -26.11
N CYS A 258 0.30 25.78 -26.34
CA CYS A 258 1.60 26.41 -26.10
C CYS A 258 2.71 25.77 -26.97
N PRO A 259 2.96 26.32 -28.16
CA PRO A 259 4.04 25.88 -29.03
C PRO A 259 5.41 25.94 -28.34
N GLY A 260 6.20 24.88 -28.50
CA GLY A 260 7.55 24.78 -27.92
C GLY A 260 7.61 24.33 -26.46
N VAL A 261 6.48 24.15 -25.79
CA VAL A 261 6.40 23.54 -24.46
C VAL A 261 6.01 22.06 -24.61
N THR A 262 6.66 21.17 -23.86
CA THR A 262 6.22 19.77 -23.75
C THR A 262 5.00 19.70 -22.86
N LYS A 263 3.87 19.21 -23.39
CA LYS A 263 2.62 19.19 -22.62
C LYS A 263 2.52 17.95 -21.78
N THR A 264 1.91 18.13 -20.61
CA THR A 264 1.59 17.09 -19.66
C THR A 264 0.11 17.20 -19.31
N LEU A 265 -0.58 16.07 -19.36
CA LEU A 265 -1.94 15.92 -18.87
C LEU A 265 -1.90 15.44 -17.42
N ALA A 266 -2.28 16.32 -16.50
CA ALA A 266 -2.49 16.01 -15.09
C ALA A 266 -3.99 15.91 -14.80
N ILE A 267 -4.43 14.79 -14.22
CA ILE A 267 -5.83 14.53 -13.89
C ILE A 267 -5.94 14.07 -12.44
N GLU A 268 -6.92 14.60 -11.70
CA GLU A 268 -7.38 14.07 -10.42
C GLU A 268 -8.89 13.86 -10.49
N ALA A 269 -9.34 12.68 -10.08
CA ALA A 269 -10.74 12.28 -10.11
C ALA A 269 -11.14 11.59 -8.80
N ASP A 270 -12.42 11.70 -8.43
CA ASP A 270 -13.01 10.93 -7.33
C ASP A 270 -13.74 9.69 -7.84
N CYS A 271 -13.75 8.65 -7.01
CA CYS A 271 -14.42 7.38 -7.24
C CYS A 271 -15.49 7.15 -6.16
N SER A 272 -16.74 6.96 -6.58
CA SER A 272 -17.84 6.57 -5.68
C SER A 272 -18.65 5.40 -6.21
#